data_AF-A0A9P3YTQ7-F1
#
_entry.id   AF-A0A9P3YTQ7-F1
#
_cell.length_a   1.000
_cell.length_b   1.000
_cell.length_c   1.000
_cell.angle_alpha   90.00
_cell.angle_beta   90.00
_cell.angle_gamma   90.00
#
_symmetry.space_group_name_H-M   'P 1'
#
loop_
_entity.id
_entity.type
_entity.pdbx_description
1 polymer ?
#
loop_
_entity_poly.entity_id
_entity_poly.type
_entity_poly.pdbx_seq_one_letter_code
_entity_poly.pdbx_strand_id
1 'polypeptide(L)'
;MKVNFTIDGEPVGKERPRMNSITKRTYTPNKTRDYEELIRWLYQSKVKYYFEGYIKMTLRCYYSIAKSNSKKVKEQKRNNVLRPSKKP
;
A
#
# COMPACT_ATOMS: atom_id res chain seq x y z
N MET A 1 -17.28 2.41 15.74
CA MET A 1 -16.73 1.05 15.50
C MET A 1 -15.23 1.14 15.24
N LYS A 2 -14.44 0.15 15.67
CA LYS A 2 -13.01 0.05 15.34
C LYS A 2 -12.79 -1.19 14.50
N VAL A 3 -12.18 -1.02 13.33
CA VAL A 3 -11.86 -2.11 12.40
C VAL A 3 -10.34 -2.19 12.27
N ASN A 4 -9.80 -3.40 12.39
CA ASN A 4 -8.42 -3.70 12.04
C ASN A 4 -8.43 -4.55 10.79
N PHE A 5 -7.67 -4.13 9.78
CA PHE A 5 -7.64 -4.76 8.48
C PHE A 5 -6.20 -4.84 8.00
N THR A 6 -5.80 -6.03 7.55
CA THR A 6 -4.45 -6.31 7.06
C THR A 6 -4.53 -6.77 5.62
N ILE A 7 -3.67 -6.18 4.80
CA ILE A 7 -3.44 -6.54 3.40
C ILE A 7 -2.08 -7.23 3.35
N ASP A 8 -2.05 -8.46 2.85
CA ASP A 8 -0.80 -9.20 2.69
C ASP A 8 -0.08 -8.72 1.42
N GLY A 9 1.24 -8.61 1.51
CA GLY A 9 2.10 -8.14 0.42
C GLY A 9 2.76 -6.79 0.71
N GLU A 10 3.61 -6.35 -0.23
CA GLU A 10 4.25 -5.04 -0.10
C GLU A 10 3.28 -3.90 -0.44
N PRO A 11 3.28 -2.82 0.36
CA PRO A 11 2.53 -1.62 0.04
C PRO A 11 2.94 -1.05 -1.33
N VAL A 12 1.95 -0.82 -2.17
CA VAL A 12 2.12 -0.19 -3.48
C VAL A 12 1.57 1.22 -3.43
N GLY A 13 2.43 2.19 -3.74
CA GLY A 13 1.99 3.57 -3.88
C GLY A 13 1.20 3.82 -5.15
N LYS A 14 0.23 4.74 -5.04
CA LYS A 14 -0.62 5.12 -6.16
C LYS A 14 0.21 5.82 -7.23
N GLU A 15 0.27 5.22 -8.41
CA GLU A 15 0.92 5.84 -9.57
C GLU A 15 0.04 6.94 -10.16
N ARG A 16 0.67 7.92 -10.82
CA ARG A 16 -0.07 8.95 -11.57
C ARG A 16 -0.73 8.33 -12.81
N PRO A 17 -1.94 8.77 -13.20
CA PRO A 17 -2.52 8.43 -14.48
C PRO A 17 -1.55 8.75 -15.62
N ARG A 18 -1.42 7.83 -16.56
CA ARG A 18 -0.57 7.97 -17.74
C ARG A 18 -1.44 8.27 -18.96
N MET A 19 -0.85 8.94 -19.94
CA MET A 19 -1.51 9.22 -21.21
C MET A 19 -1.00 8.24 -22.26
N ASN A 20 -1.92 7.61 -22.98
CA ASN A 20 -1.59 6.76 -24.12
C ASN A 20 -1.51 7.64 -25.36
N SER A 21 -0.32 7.78 -25.96
CA SER A 21 -0.10 8.63 -27.13
C SER A 21 -0.83 8.15 -28.39
N ILE A 22 -1.12 6.85 -28.51
CA ILE A 22 -1.79 6.25 -29.67
C ILE A 22 -3.30 6.46 -29.58
N THR A 23 -3.91 6.12 -28.44
CA THR A 23 -5.36 6.23 -28.24
C THR A 23 -5.79 7.61 -27.73
N LYS A 24 -4.83 8.48 -27.39
CA LYS A 24 -5.03 9.80 -26.74
C LYS A 24 -5.87 9.75 -25.46
N ARG A 25 -5.95 8.59 -24.80
CA ARG A 25 -6.72 8.39 -23.57
C ARG A 25 -5.82 8.35 -22.35
N THR A 26 -6.29 8.92 -21.25
CA THR A 26 -5.66 8.79 -19.93
C THR A 26 -6.09 7.48 -19.29
N TYR A 27 -5.14 6.73 -18.74
CA TYR A 27 -5.39 5.48 -18.04
C TYR A 27 -4.56 5.40 -16.76
N THR A 28 -5.15 4.79 -15.73
CA THR A 28 -4.39 4.43 -14.53
C THR A 28 -3.59 3.16 -14.82
N PRO A 29 -2.28 3.12 -14.49
CA PRO A 29 -1.48 1.90 -14.64
C PRO A 29 -2.14 0.69 -13.96
N ASN A 30 -2.14 -0.47 -14.64
CA ASN A 30 -2.78 -1.70 -14.16
C ASN A 30 -2.38 -2.02 -12.71
N LYS A 31 -1.11 -1.86 -12.36
CA LYS A 31 -0.60 -2.11 -11.01
C LYS A 31 -1.34 -1.34 -9.91
N THR A 32 -1.69 -0.07 -10.15
CA THR A 32 -2.48 0.72 -9.19
C THR A 32 -3.92 0.22 -9.14
N ARG A 33 -4.54 0.00 -10.30
CA ARG A 33 -5.93 -0.46 -10.40
C ARG A 33 -6.11 -1.82 -9.71
N ASP A 34 -5.24 -2.77 -9.99
CA ASP A 34 -5.32 -4.13 -9.48
C ASP A 34 -5.09 -4.15 -7.95
N TYR A 35 -4.23 -3.27 -7.43
CA TYR A 35 -4.02 -3.13 -5.99
C TYR A 35 -5.21 -2.47 -5.28
N GLU A 36 -5.79 -1.41 -5.85
CA GLU A 36 -7.03 -0.79 -5.34
C GLU A 36 -8.20 -1.79 -5.33
N GLU A 37 -8.30 -2.61 -6.37
CA GLU A 37 -9.29 -3.67 -6.45
C GLU A 37 -9.08 -4.75 -5.37
N LEU A 38 -7.86 -5.23 -5.17
CA LEU A 38 -7.53 -6.17 -4.09
C LEU A 38 -7.95 -5.63 -2.72
N ILE A 39 -7.65 -4.35 -2.43
CA ILE A 39 -8.05 -3.71 -1.17
C ILE A 39 -9.57 -3.71 -1.02
N ARG A 40 -10.31 -3.36 -2.08
CA ARG A 40 -11.77 -3.36 -2.08
C ARG A 40 -12.32 -4.75 -1.75
N TRP A 41 -11.86 -5.79 -2.45
CA TRP A 41 -12.30 -7.17 -2.23
C TRP A 41 -12.00 -7.67 -0.81
N LEU A 42 -10.78 -7.44 -0.33
CA LEU A 42 -10.36 -7.84 1.01
C LEU A 42 -11.13 -7.11 2.11
N TYR A 43 -11.43 -5.81 1.91
CA TYR A 43 -12.22 -5.05 2.87
C TYR A 43 -13.68 -5.52 2.88
N GLN A 44 -14.30 -5.69 1.72
CA GLN A 44 -15.69 -6.16 1.61
C GLN A 44 -15.87 -7.56 2.22
N SER A 45 -14.91 -8.47 1.98
CA SER A 45 -14.95 -9.83 2.52
C SER A 45 -14.77 -9.89 4.04
N LYS A 46 -13.85 -9.09 4.60
CA LYS A 46 -13.52 -9.14 6.04
C LYS A 46 -14.36 -8.22 6.91
N VAL A 47 -14.66 -7.01 6.45
CA VAL A 47 -15.17 -5.93 7.32
C VAL A 47 -16.69 -5.78 7.23
N LYS A 48 -17.33 -6.12 6.10
CA LYS A 48 -18.81 -6.10 5.88
C LYS A 48 -19.56 -4.88 6.44
N TYR A 49 -18.85 -3.77 6.66
CA TYR A 49 -19.35 -2.54 7.28
C TYR A 49 -18.76 -1.36 6.53
N TYR A 50 -19.58 -0.36 6.28
CA TYR A 50 -19.19 0.89 5.64
C TYR A 50 -19.26 2.02 6.65
N PHE A 51 -18.17 2.77 6.77
CA PHE A 51 -18.13 3.94 7.64
C PHE A 51 -18.74 5.14 6.91
N GLU A 52 -19.60 5.87 7.62
CA GLU A 52 -20.17 7.14 7.19
C GLU A 52 -19.65 8.28 8.08
N GLY A 53 -19.55 9.48 7.51
CA GLY A 53 -19.03 10.66 8.21
C GLY A 53 -17.51 10.65 8.42
N TYR A 54 -17.05 11.34 9.46
CA TYR A 54 -15.62 11.49 9.73
C TYR A 54 -15.01 10.23 10.34
N ILE A 55 -13.90 9.78 9.76
CA ILE A 55 -13.14 8.63 10.26
C ILE A 55 -11.73 9.01 10.66
N LYS A 56 -11.23 8.35 11.71
CA LYS A 56 -9.80 8.36 12.06
C LYS A 56 -9.18 7.04 11.62
N MET A 57 -8.13 7.11 10.80
CA MET A 57 -7.41 5.95 10.31
C MET A 57 -5.95 5.98 10.74
N THR A 58 -5.37 4.81 11.02
CA THR A 58 -3.93 4.63 11.22
C THR A 58 -3.44 3.57 10.26
N LEU A 59 -2.56 3.95 9.35
CA LEU A 59 -1.97 3.05 8.37
C LEU A 59 -0.55 2.67 8.80
N ARG A 60 -0.25 1.37 8.81
CA ARG A 60 1.10 0.85 9.08
C ARG A 60 1.59 0.09 7.85
N CYS A 61 2.63 0.63 7.21
CA CYS A 61 3.21 0.07 5.99
C CYS A 61 4.50 -0.68 6.32
N TYR A 62 4.53 -1.97 6.02
CA TYR A 62 5.71 -2.83 6.20
C TYR A 62 6.33 -3.15 4.85
N TYR A 63 7.64 -2.97 4.72
CA TYR A 63 8.37 -3.22 3.47
C TYR A 63 9.45 -4.27 3.69
N SER A 64 9.78 -5.03 2.65
CA SER A 64 10.87 -5.98 2.74
C SER A 64 12.23 -5.29 2.94
N ILE A 65 13.12 -5.95 3.66
CA ILE A 65 14.48 -5.46 3.86
C ILE A 65 15.26 -5.75 2.58
N ALA A 66 15.69 -4.70 1.87
CA ALA A 66 16.43 -4.86 0.62
C ALA A 66 17.68 -5.73 0.82
N LYS A 67 17.88 -6.70 -0.08
CA LYS A 67 18.96 -7.69 -0.01
C LYS A 67 20.35 -7.06 -0.08
N SER A 68 20.48 -5.93 -0.77
CA SER A 68 21.73 -5.15 -0.94
C SER A 68 22.20 -4.43 0.33
N ASN A 69 21.36 -4.31 1.37
CA ASN A 69 21.79 -3.65 2.61
C ASN A 69 22.92 -4.44 3.30
N SER A 70 23.86 -3.72 3.92
CA SER A 70 24.88 -4.31 4.79
C SER A 70 24.26 -5.01 6.00
N LYS A 71 25.00 -5.94 6.63
CA LYS A 71 24.52 -6.68 7.82
C LYS A 71 24.03 -5.74 8.93
N LYS A 72 24.81 -4.69 9.23
CA LYS A 72 24.47 -3.66 10.23
C LYS A 72 23.15 -2.94 9.91
N VAL A 73 22.96 -2.53 8.66
CA VAL A 73 21.73 -1.82 8.25
C VAL A 73 20.51 -2.75 8.29
N LYS A 74 20.68 -4.03 7.93
CA LYS A 74 19.60 -5.03 8.04
C LYS A 74 19.15 -5.20 9.49
N GLU A 75 20.08 -5.28 10.42
CA GLU A 75 19.79 -5.41 11.85
C GLU A 75 19.09 -4.14 12.40
N GLN A 76 19.57 -2.94 12.06
CA GLN A 76 18.91 -1.69 12.42
C GLN A 76 17.45 -1.60 11.91
N LYS A 77 17.19 -2.12 10.70
CA LYS A 77 15.82 -2.19 10.14
C LYS A 77 14.95 -3.21 10.87
N ARG A 78 15.48 -4.38 11.25
CA ARG A 78 14.77 -5.41 12.04
C ARG A 78 14.40 -4.89 13.43
N ASN A 79 15.31 -4.14 14.05
CA ASN A 79 15.11 -3.55 15.38
C ASN A 79 14.32 -2.24 15.35
N ASN A 80 13.70 -1.88 14.21
CA ASN A 80 12.91 -0.66 14.02
C ASN A 80 13.65 0.67 14.28
N VAL A 81 14.98 0.64 14.34
CA VAL A 81 15.83 1.84 14.50
C VAL A 81 15.79 2.67 13.21
N LEU A 82 15.90 2.00 12.06
CA LEU A 82 15.83 2.64 10.75
C LEU A 82 14.53 2.27 10.05
N ARG A 83 13.65 3.26 9.85
CA ARG A 83 12.32 3.08 9.26
C ARG A 83 12.33 3.24 7.74
N PRO A 84 11.37 2.63 7.01
CA PRO A 84 11.21 2.85 5.58
C PRO A 84 10.98 4.34 5.26
N SER A 85 11.73 4.87 4.32
CA SER A 85 11.54 6.22 3.77
C SER A 85 10.69 6.23 2.50
N LYS A 86 10.34 5.05 1.96
CA LYS A 86 9.51 4.93 0.76
C LYS A 86 8.08 5.38 1.08
N LYS A 87 7.58 6.34 0.31
CA LYS A 87 6.18 6.76 0.40
C LYS A 87 5.30 5.60 -0.09
N PRO A 88 4.34 5.14 0.75
CA PRO A 88 3.24 4.32 0.27
C PRO A 88 2.30 5.15 -0.61
#